data_AF-A0A090WSE0-F1
#
_entry.id   AF-A0A090WSE0-F1
#
_cell.length_a   1.000
_cell.length_b   1.000
_cell.length_c   1.000
_cell.angle_alpha   90.00
_cell.angle_beta   90.00
_cell.angle_gamma   90.00
#
_symmetry.space_group_name_H-M   'P 1'
#
loop_
_entity.id
_entity.type
_entity.pdbx_description
1 polymer ?
#
loop_
_entity_poly.entity_id
_entity_poly.type
_entity_poly.pdbx_seq_one_letter_code
_entity_poly.pdbx_strand_id
1 'polypeptide(L)'
;MMVWGRSYDYKQFKETKQLTELQARETIENTIVELFTIYYNVAELIENKDAVAQTLAISKDRLIRAQYQFDYGQANKLASLNAEVDINNDSISLMNTLQELNNAKRDLNFVLGNTIPYDFTIDTEVAFDNLYDRSELLAKTRNNNIYILQVDKNININALEIKSETSAYLQQLVYPGVMDGIKTITMQLLLLRTPLIQDFLLD
;
A
#
# COMPACT_ATOMS: atom_id res chain seq x y z
N MET A 1 43.56 -15.24 -2.92
CA MET A 1 42.44 -16.18 -2.67
C MET A 1 41.34 -15.57 -1.80
N MET A 2 41.65 -14.75 -0.79
CA MET A 2 40.69 -13.95 0.03
C MET A 2 39.94 -12.81 -0.72
N VAL A 3 40.17 -12.64 -2.03
CA VAL A 3 39.63 -11.53 -2.85
C VAL A 3 38.24 -11.85 -3.41
N TRP A 4 37.95 -13.14 -3.64
CA TRP A 4 36.70 -13.57 -4.27
C TRP A 4 35.48 -13.43 -3.35
N GLY A 5 35.58 -13.84 -2.08
CA GLY A 5 34.53 -13.61 -1.08
C GLY A 5 34.19 -12.11 -0.92
N ARG A 6 35.22 -11.27 -0.72
CA ARG A 6 35.04 -9.81 -0.60
C ARG A 6 34.35 -9.17 -1.81
N SER A 7 34.59 -9.70 -3.01
CA SER A 7 33.95 -9.23 -4.25
C SER A 7 32.46 -9.58 -4.27
N TYR A 8 32.08 -10.79 -3.84
CA TYR A 8 30.68 -11.19 -3.71
C TYR A 8 29.97 -10.41 -2.61
N ASP A 9 30.61 -10.20 -1.46
CA ASP A 9 30.07 -9.40 -0.37
C ASP A 9 29.79 -7.97 -0.82
N TYR A 10 30.71 -7.36 -1.59
CA TYR A 10 30.50 -6.03 -2.16
C TYR A 10 29.29 -5.98 -3.12
N LYS A 11 29.16 -6.98 -4.00
CA LYS A 11 28.01 -7.09 -4.91
C LYS A 11 26.72 -7.28 -4.13
N GLN A 12 26.73 -8.09 -3.07
CA GLN A 12 25.58 -8.32 -2.20
C GLN A 12 25.16 -7.00 -1.54
N PHE A 13 26.09 -6.27 -0.92
CA PHE A 13 25.77 -4.96 -0.32
C PHE A 13 25.20 -3.96 -1.32
N LYS A 14 25.67 -4.00 -2.58
CA LYS A 14 25.11 -3.17 -3.64
C LYS A 14 23.67 -3.54 -3.98
N GLU A 15 23.36 -4.83 -4.12
CA GLU A 15 21.99 -5.30 -4.37
C GLU A 15 21.07 -5.03 -3.15
N THR A 16 21.56 -5.24 -1.92
CA THR A 16 20.82 -4.91 -0.69
C THR A 16 20.48 -3.42 -0.61
N LYS A 17 21.42 -2.53 -0.97
CA LYS A 17 21.14 -1.09 -1.02
C LYS A 17 20.00 -0.77 -2.01
N GLN A 18 20.04 -1.37 -3.19
CA GLN A 18 18.99 -1.17 -4.19
C GLN A 18 17.64 -1.74 -3.73
N LEU A 19 17.64 -2.87 -3.01
CA LEU A 19 16.44 -3.41 -2.37
C LEU A 19 15.85 -2.41 -1.35
N THR A 20 16.68 -1.80 -0.50
CA THR A 20 16.23 -0.78 0.46
C THR A 20 15.65 0.46 -0.25
N GLU A 21 16.21 0.88 -1.38
CA GLU A 21 15.65 1.96 -2.20
C GLU A 21 14.25 1.60 -2.73
N LEU A 22 14.04 0.35 -3.17
CA LEU A 22 12.73 -0.13 -3.61
C LEU A 22 11.71 -0.22 -2.46
N GLN A 23 12.13 -0.62 -1.26
CA GLN A 23 11.28 -0.65 -0.07
C GLN A 23 10.86 0.76 0.37
N ALA A 24 11.78 1.73 0.31
CA ALA A 24 11.45 3.13 0.56
C ALA A 24 10.43 3.65 -0.46
N ARG A 25 10.61 3.29 -1.74
CA ARG A 25 9.64 3.62 -2.79
C ARG A 25 8.27 2.97 -2.55
N GLU A 26 8.22 1.70 -2.17
CA GLU A 26 6.96 1.03 -1.82
C GLU A 26 6.23 1.75 -0.69
N THR A 27 6.97 2.18 0.34
CA THR A 27 6.41 2.95 1.45
C THR A 27 5.75 4.23 0.94
N ILE A 28 6.44 4.97 0.07
CA ILE A 28 5.90 6.20 -0.55
C ILE A 28 4.65 5.90 -1.39
N GLU A 29 4.68 4.87 -2.24
CA GLU A 29 3.55 4.49 -3.09
C GLU A 29 2.32 4.10 -2.25
N ASN A 30 2.50 3.33 -1.18
CA ASN A 30 1.42 2.97 -0.26
C ASN A 30 0.86 4.19 0.48
N THR A 31 1.70 5.11 0.94
CA THR A 31 1.23 6.36 1.58
C THR A 31 0.42 7.21 0.60
N ILE A 32 0.78 7.25 -0.68
CA ILE A 32 -0.01 7.95 -1.70
C ILE A 32 -1.38 7.30 -1.89
N VAL A 33 -1.44 5.96 -1.95
CA VAL A 33 -2.71 5.22 -2.06
C VAL A 33 -3.60 5.44 -0.83
N GLU A 34 -3.04 5.39 0.36
CA GLU A 34 -3.74 5.67 1.62
C GLU A 34 -4.28 7.10 1.65
N LEU A 35 -3.45 8.07 1.24
CA LEU A 35 -3.86 9.47 1.13
C LEU A 35 -5.08 9.63 0.22
N PHE A 36 -5.07 9.03 -0.97
CA PHE A 36 -6.21 9.09 -1.88
C PHE A 36 -7.45 8.39 -1.32
N THR A 37 -7.27 7.25 -0.65
CA THR A 37 -8.37 6.52 -0.02
C THR A 37 -9.07 7.39 1.02
N ILE A 38 -8.31 8.06 1.88
CA ILE A 38 -8.85 8.94 2.91
C ILE A 38 -9.46 10.19 2.29
N TYR A 39 -8.82 10.80 1.28
CA TYR A 39 -9.35 11.96 0.56
C TYR A 39 -10.75 11.68 0.00
N TYR A 40 -10.91 10.57 -0.73
CA TYR A 40 -12.20 10.20 -1.31
C TYR A 40 -13.24 9.81 -0.26
N ASN A 41 -12.83 9.20 0.86
CA ASN A 41 -13.74 8.95 1.98
C ASN A 41 -14.26 10.27 2.59
N VAL A 42 -13.41 11.28 2.76
CA VAL A 42 -13.88 12.60 3.23
C VAL A 42 -14.85 13.22 2.23
N ALA A 43 -14.56 13.14 0.92
CA ALA A 43 -15.47 13.64 -0.11
C ALA A 43 -16.84 12.94 -0.05
N GLU A 44 -16.87 11.61 0.09
CA GLU A 44 -18.09 10.82 0.26
C GLU A 44 -18.89 11.23 1.51
N LEU A 45 -18.21 11.43 2.65
CA LEU A 45 -18.84 11.86 3.89
C LEU A 45 -19.43 13.27 3.81
N ILE A 46 -18.84 14.17 3.00
CA ILE A 46 -19.39 15.51 2.74
C ILE A 46 -20.74 15.39 2.02
N GLU A 47 -20.79 14.62 0.92
CA GLU A 47 -22.02 14.38 0.16
C GLU A 47 -23.09 13.68 1.01
N ASN A 48 -22.69 12.67 1.79
CA ASN A 48 -23.59 11.96 2.70
C ASN A 48 -24.17 12.89 3.76
N LYS A 49 -23.34 13.75 4.38
CA LYS A 49 -23.79 14.77 5.34
C LYS A 49 -24.86 15.67 4.73
N ASP A 50 -24.71 16.08 3.47
CA ASP A 50 -25.70 16.93 2.79
C ASP A 50 -27.01 16.16 2.51
N ALA A 51 -26.93 14.89 2.10
CA ALA A 51 -28.11 14.04 1.92
C ALA A 51 -28.88 13.79 3.23
N VAL A 52 -28.16 13.52 4.33
CA VAL A 52 -28.77 13.34 5.67
C VAL A 52 -29.38 14.65 6.18
N ALA A 53 -28.73 15.80 5.93
CA ALA A 53 -29.27 17.11 6.28
C ALA A 53 -30.58 17.42 5.53
N GLN A 54 -30.67 17.06 4.25
CA GLN A 54 -31.91 17.16 3.48
C GLN A 54 -33.01 16.25 4.04
N THR A 55 -32.68 15.03 4.45
CA THR A 55 -33.63 14.09 5.08
C THR A 55 -34.21 14.69 6.36
N LEU A 56 -33.36 15.25 7.23
CA LEU A 56 -33.80 15.96 8.44
C LEU A 56 -34.72 17.15 8.12
N ALA A 57 -34.42 17.91 7.05
CA ALA A 57 -35.27 19.02 6.62
C ALA A 57 -36.67 18.53 6.20
N ILE A 58 -36.74 17.42 5.45
CA ILE A 58 -38.02 16.79 5.05
C ILE A 58 -38.82 16.34 6.28
N SER A 59 -38.17 15.78 7.30
CA SER A 59 -38.83 15.36 8.54
C SER A 59 -39.32 16.54 9.37
N LYS A 60 -38.59 17.66 9.40
CA LYS A 60 -39.07 18.92 9.98
C LYS A 60 -40.34 19.43 9.29
N ASP A 61 -40.38 19.42 7.97
CA ASP A 61 -41.58 19.81 7.22
C ASP A 61 -42.75 18.85 7.49
N ARG A 62 -42.47 17.56 7.66
CA ARG A 62 -43.48 16.55 8.01
C ARG A 62 -44.10 16.82 9.37
N LEU A 63 -43.30 17.18 10.38
CA LEU A 63 -43.82 17.57 11.69
C LEU A 63 -44.71 18.80 11.60
N ILE A 64 -44.30 19.83 10.86
CA ILE A 64 -45.10 21.06 10.68
C ILE A 64 -46.47 20.70 10.07
N ARG A 65 -46.50 19.85 9.04
CA ARG A 65 -47.77 19.39 8.44
C ARG A 65 -48.63 18.58 9.41
N ALA A 66 -48.03 17.66 10.17
CA ALA A 66 -48.75 16.86 11.16
C ALA A 66 -49.33 17.73 12.29
N GLN A 67 -48.61 18.77 12.70
CA GLN A 67 -49.07 19.73 13.70
C GLN A 67 -50.28 20.51 13.18
N TYR A 68 -50.23 21.04 11.95
CA TYR A 68 -51.39 21.70 11.35
C TYR A 68 -52.60 20.77 11.25
N GLN A 69 -52.41 19.54 10.77
CA GLN A 69 -53.51 18.58 10.68
C GLN A 69 -54.13 18.27 12.06
N PHE A 70 -53.31 18.18 13.11
CA PHE A 70 -53.80 18.02 14.47
C PHE A 70 -54.60 19.26 14.94
N ASP A 71 -54.06 20.47 14.72
CA ASP A 71 -54.69 21.72 15.14
C ASP A 71 -56.05 21.95 14.47
N TYR A 72 -56.21 21.52 13.20
CA TYR A 72 -57.48 21.55 12.47
C TYR A 72 -58.36 20.31 12.71
N GLY A 73 -57.99 19.40 13.62
CA GLY A 73 -58.76 18.21 13.98
C GLY A 73 -58.78 17.10 12.90
N GLN A 74 -57.91 17.18 11.90
CA GLN A 74 -57.79 16.22 10.81
C GLN A 74 -56.87 15.03 11.14
N ALA A 75 -55.99 15.17 12.14
CA ALA A 75 -55.09 14.12 12.61
C ALA A 75 -55.13 13.99 14.14
N ASN A 76 -54.65 12.84 14.64
CA ASN A 76 -54.52 12.59 16.08
C ASN A 76 -53.14 13.05 16.60
N LYS A 77 -53.02 13.24 17.92
CA LYS A 77 -51.75 13.65 18.53
C LYS A 77 -50.62 12.63 18.30
N LEU A 78 -50.97 11.35 18.13
CA LEU A 78 -50.02 10.27 17.82
C LEU A 78 -49.25 10.54 16.52
N ALA A 79 -49.90 11.10 15.49
CA ALA A 79 -49.23 11.44 14.23
C ALA A 79 -48.13 12.50 14.42
N SER A 80 -48.38 13.52 15.24
CA SER A 80 -47.38 14.54 15.61
C SER A 80 -46.23 13.92 16.43
N LEU A 81 -46.54 13.05 17.38
CA LEU A 81 -45.51 12.38 18.20
C LEU A 81 -44.61 11.46 17.36
N ASN A 82 -45.16 10.73 16.39
CA ASN A 82 -44.37 9.91 15.47
C ASN A 82 -43.43 10.77 14.62
N ALA A 83 -43.90 11.93 14.14
CA ALA A 83 -43.07 12.87 13.40
C ALA A 83 -41.95 13.50 14.25
N GLU A 84 -42.19 13.73 15.55
CA GLU A 84 -41.14 14.14 16.49
C GLU A 84 -40.07 13.05 16.67
N VAL A 85 -40.47 11.78 16.76
CA VAL A 85 -39.53 10.64 16.81
C VAL A 85 -38.68 10.56 15.53
N ASP A 86 -39.29 10.73 14.35
CA ASP A 86 -38.58 10.77 13.06
C ASP A 86 -37.49 11.86 13.07
N ILE A 87 -37.82 13.09 13.50
CA ILE A 87 -36.84 14.19 13.60
C ILE A 87 -35.71 13.86 14.57
N ASN A 88 -36.01 13.23 15.70
CA ASN A 88 -34.98 12.86 16.66
C ASN A 88 -34.01 11.83 16.06
N ASN A 89 -34.53 10.82 15.35
CA ASN A 89 -33.71 9.83 14.67
C ASN A 89 -32.84 10.46 13.57
N ASP A 90 -33.43 11.33 12.74
CA ASP A 90 -32.70 12.01 11.66
C ASP A 90 -31.64 12.99 12.21
N SER A 91 -31.92 13.64 13.35
CA SER A 91 -30.97 14.53 14.02
C SER A 91 -29.79 13.74 14.57
N ILE A 92 -30.03 12.57 15.18
CA ILE A 92 -28.97 11.66 15.64
C ILE A 92 -28.13 11.20 14.43
N SER A 93 -28.76 10.82 13.32
CA SER A 93 -28.05 10.44 12.09
C SER A 93 -27.14 11.56 11.62
N LEU A 94 -27.64 12.80 11.54
CA LEU A 94 -26.83 13.95 11.12
C LEU A 94 -25.65 14.20 12.06
N MET A 95 -25.87 14.10 13.38
CA MET A 95 -24.80 14.25 14.37
C MET A 95 -23.71 13.18 14.21
N ASN A 96 -24.10 11.93 13.95
CA ASN A 96 -23.15 10.84 13.71
C ASN A 96 -22.34 11.07 12.43
N THR A 97 -22.99 11.44 11.32
CA THR A 97 -22.30 11.73 10.06
C THR A 97 -21.34 12.93 10.19
N LEU A 98 -21.71 13.95 10.96
CA LEU A 98 -20.80 15.08 11.27
C LEU A 98 -19.59 14.63 12.08
N GLN A 99 -19.78 13.73 13.05
CA GLN A 99 -18.68 13.19 13.85
C GLN A 99 -17.73 12.33 13.00
N GLU A 100 -18.28 11.49 12.13
CA GLU A 100 -17.51 10.68 11.17
C GLU A 100 -16.72 11.57 10.22
N LEU A 101 -17.35 12.59 9.64
CA LEU A 101 -16.68 13.58 8.79
C LEU A 101 -15.53 14.28 9.52
N ASN A 102 -15.75 14.70 10.76
CA ASN A 102 -14.70 15.33 11.56
C ASN A 102 -13.53 14.39 11.86
N ASN A 103 -13.81 13.10 12.10
CA ASN A 103 -12.76 12.10 12.30
C ASN A 103 -11.97 11.89 11.00
N ALA A 104 -12.66 11.71 9.86
CA ALA A 104 -12.02 11.51 8.57
C ALA A 104 -11.16 12.72 8.14
N LYS A 105 -11.61 13.96 8.41
CA LYS A 105 -10.80 15.18 8.18
C LYS A 105 -9.53 15.20 9.03
N ARG A 106 -9.59 14.70 10.27
CA ARG A 106 -8.42 14.57 11.15
C ARG A 106 -7.46 13.50 10.64
N ASP A 107 -7.98 12.37 10.20
CA ASP A 107 -7.18 11.29 9.63
C ASP A 107 -6.46 11.75 8.35
N LEU A 108 -7.15 12.52 7.49
CA LEU A 108 -6.54 13.12 6.31
C LEU A 108 -5.39 14.06 6.68
N ASN A 109 -5.61 14.93 7.66
CA ASN A 109 -4.56 15.84 8.12
C ASN A 109 -3.38 15.08 8.72
N PHE A 110 -3.64 13.99 9.46
CA PHE A 110 -2.59 13.14 10.03
C PHE A 110 -1.70 12.53 8.95
N VAL A 111 -2.29 11.94 7.90
CA VAL A 111 -1.53 11.37 6.77
C VAL A 111 -0.74 12.43 5.98
N LEU A 112 -1.22 13.68 5.98
CA LEU A 112 -0.52 14.84 5.40
C LEU A 112 0.48 15.52 6.34
N GLY A 113 0.79 14.90 7.49
CA GLY A 113 1.78 15.41 8.44
C GLY A 113 1.29 16.60 9.27
N ASN A 114 -0.01 16.73 9.48
CA ASN A 114 -0.68 17.80 10.25
C ASN A 114 -0.39 19.21 9.72
N THR A 115 -0.33 19.35 8.39
CA THR A 115 0.04 20.60 7.71
C THR A 115 -1.17 21.47 7.32
N ILE A 116 -2.38 20.91 7.33
CA ILE A 116 -3.61 21.62 6.92
C ILE A 116 -4.27 22.28 8.15
N PRO A 117 -4.80 23.50 8.01
CA PRO A 117 -5.69 24.10 9.01
C PRO A 117 -6.89 23.19 9.34
N TYR A 118 -7.49 23.36 10.52
CA TYR A 118 -8.63 22.54 10.94
C TYR A 118 -9.88 22.72 10.05
N ASP A 119 -10.05 23.91 9.48
CA ASP A 119 -11.19 24.25 8.62
C ASP A 119 -10.74 24.33 7.16
N PHE A 120 -10.96 23.24 6.44
CA PHE A 120 -10.69 23.12 5.00
C PHE A 120 -11.85 22.43 4.30
N THR A 121 -12.02 22.73 3.02
CA THR A 121 -13.01 22.11 2.13
C THR A 121 -12.32 21.21 1.12
N ILE A 122 -13.02 20.18 0.69
CA ILE A 122 -12.57 19.24 -0.33
C ILE A 122 -13.49 19.35 -1.54
N ASP A 123 -12.93 19.17 -2.73
CA ASP A 123 -13.70 19.04 -3.96
C ASP A 123 -14.29 17.62 -4.06
N THR A 124 -15.61 17.53 -4.19
CA THR A 124 -16.36 16.27 -4.29
C THR A 124 -16.64 15.87 -5.74
N GLU A 125 -16.28 16.70 -6.72
CA GLU A 125 -16.50 16.39 -8.13
C GLU A 125 -15.47 15.36 -8.64
N VAL A 126 -15.97 14.25 -9.20
CA VAL A 126 -15.14 13.19 -9.77
C VAL A 126 -15.30 13.18 -11.29
N ALA A 127 -14.23 13.54 -12.00
CA ALA A 127 -14.13 13.35 -13.43
C ALA A 127 -13.70 11.91 -13.75
N PHE A 128 -14.55 11.16 -14.43
CA PHE A 128 -14.21 9.83 -14.90
C PHE A 128 -13.54 9.91 -16.27
N ASP A 129 -12.23 9.70 -16.30
CA ASP A 129 -11.50 9.50 -17.54
C ASP A 129 -11.68 8.07 -18.08
N ASN A 130 -11.45 7.94 -19.39
CA ASN A 130 -11.62 6.68 -20.10
C ASN A 130 -10.69 5.59 -19.54
N LEU A 131 -11.24 4.39 -19.32
CA LEU A 131 -10.51 3.27 -18.73
C LEU A 131 -9.32 2.88 -19.63
N TYR A 132 -8.13 2.81 -19.03
CA TYR A 132 -6.91 2.35 -19.72
C TYR A 132 -7.10 0.94 -20.29
N ASP A 133 -6.47 0.67 -21.44
CA ASP A 133 -6.47 -0.65 -22.03
C ASP A 133 -5.83 -1.68 -21.07
N ARG A 134 -6.53 -2.79 -20.84
CA ARG A 134 -6.08 -3.82 -19.89
C ARG A 134 -4.73 -4.42 -20.28
N SER A 135 -4.46 -4.60 -21.58
CA SER A 135 -3.20 -5.18 -22.04
C SER A 135 -2.03 -4.22 -21.81
N GLU A 136 -2.25 -2.92 -22.02
CA GLU A 136 -1.28 -1.87 -21.71
C GLU A 136 -0.98 -1.80 -20.21
N LEU A 137 -2.03 -1.82 -19.37
CA LEU A 137 -1.87 -1.84 -17.91
C LEU A 137 -1.07 -3.06 -17.45
N LEU A 138 -1.37 -4.25 -17.98
CA LEU A 138 -0.65 -5.46 -17.61
C LEU A 138 0.84 -5.38 -17.98
N ALA A 139 1.16 -4.84 -19.16
CA ALA A 139 2.53 -4.64 -19.60
C ALA A 139 3.27 -3.65 -18.69
N LYS A 140 2.63 -2.53 -18.34
CA LYS A 140 3.17 -1.54 -17.39
C LYS A 140 3.39 -2.13 -16.00
N THR A 141 2.44 -2.91 -15.48
CA THR A 141 2.53 -3.56 -14.16
C THR A 141 3.70 -4.53 -14.11
N ARG A 142 3.92 -5.37 -15.13
CA ARG A 142 5.06 -6.31 -15.13
C ARG A 142 6.41 -5.62 -14.99
N ASN A 143 6.56 -4.43 -15.58
CA ASN A 143 7.83 -3.71 -15.59
C ASN A 143 8.03 -2.80 -14.37
N ASN A 144 6.95 -2.29 -13.79
CA ASN A 144 7.01 -1.22 -12.80
C ASN A 144 6.49 -1.62 -11.41
N ASN A 145 5.88 -2.80 -11.27
CA ASN A 145 5.36 -3.24 -9.98
C ASN A 145 6.49 -3.41 -8.97
N ILE A 146 6.41 -2.64 -7.90
CA ILE A 146 7.48 -2.55 -6.89
C ILE A 146 7.72 -3.89 -6.19
N TYR A 147 6.67 -4.68 -5.95
CA TYR A 147 6.77 -6.01 -5.34
C TYR A 147 7.57 -6.97 -6.23
N ILE A 148 7.29 -7.01 -7.54
CA ILE A 148 8.06 -7.84 -8.49
C ILE A 148 9.53 -7.43 -8.48
N LEU A 149 9.82 -6.13 -8.56
CA LEU A 149 11.19 -5.61 -8.54
C LEU A 149 11.94 -6.00 -7.25
N GLN A 150 11.28 -5.95 -6.09
CA GLN A 150 11.86 -6.38 -4.82
C GLN A 150 12.13 -7.90 -4.80
N VAL A 151 11.22 -8.71 -5.32
CA VAL A 151 11.42 -10.17 -5.43
C VAL A 151 12.63 -10.48 -6.30
N ASP A 152 12.77 -9.82 -7.45
CA ASP A 152 13.93 -10.01 -8.33
C ASP A 152 15.25 -9.64 -7.64
N LYS A 153 15.25 -8.55 -6.85
CA LYS A 153 16.43 -8.18 -6.04
C LYS A 153 16.77 -9.21 -4.98
N ASN A 154 15.78 -9.76 -4.30
CA ASN A 154 15.99 -10.84 -3.33
C ASN A 154 16.57 -12.11 -4.00
N ILE A 155 16.10 -12.46 -5.20
CA ILE A 155 16.65 -13.59 -5.97
C ILE A 155 18.14 -13.35 -6.29
N ASN A 156 18.49 -12.15 -6.74
CA ASN A 156 19.88 -11.80 -7.04
C ASN A 156 20.79 -11.83 -5.80
N ILE A 157 20.29 -11.32 -4.66
CA ILE A 157 21.01 -11.36 -3.37
C ILE A 157 21.26 -12.83 -2.97
N ASN A 158 20.24 -13.68 -3.02
CA ASN A 158 20.36 -15.10 -2.68
C ASN A 158 21.35 -15.83 -3.61
N ALA A 159 21.35 -15.51 -4.90
CA ALA A 159 22.30 -16.08 -5.86
C ALA A 159 23.75 -15.68 -5.55
N LEU A 160 23.98 -14.42 -5.12
CA LEU A 160 25.30 -13.94 -4.69
C LEU A 160 25.74 -14.57 -3.36
N GLU A 161 24.80 -14.82 -2.45
CA GLU A 161 25.06 -15.49 -1.17
C GLU A 161 25.54 -16.93 -1.40
N ILE A 162 24.85 -17.71 -2.24
CA ILE A 162 25.28 -19.06 -2.64
C ILE A 162 26.68 -19.03 -3.26
N LYS A 163 26.98 -18.02 -4.11
CA LYS A 163 28.32 -17.84 -4.70
C LYS A 163 29.40 -17.52 -3.66
N SER A 164 29.08 -16.72 -2.65
CA SER A 164 30.00 -16.40 -1.56
C SER A 164 30.28 -17.63 -0.69
N GLU A 165 29.23 -18.37 -0.29
CA GLU A 165 29.34 -19.59 0.52
C GLU A 165 30.13 -20.70 -0.18
N THR A 166 29.85 -20.95 -1.46
CA THR A 166 30.61 -21.92 -2.25
C THR A 166 32.08 -21.52 -2.37
N SER A 167 32.38 -20.23 -2.56
CA SER A 167 33.75 -19.72 -2.55
C SER A 167 34.43 -19.90 -1.20
N ALA A 168 33.73 -19.65 -0.09
CA ALA A 168 34.23 -19.84 1.26
C ALA A 168 34.53 -21.33 1.55
N TYR A 169 33.64 -22.24 1.14
CA TYR A 169 33.85 -23.69 1.25
C TYR A 169 35.08 -24.16 0.47
N LEU A 170 35.23 -23.72 -0.79
CA LEU A 170 36.41 -24.04 -1.61
C LEU A 170 37.70 -23.51 -0.99
N GLN A 171 37.68 -22.36 -0.32
CA GLN A 171 38.83 -21.82 0.39
C GLN A 171 39.24 -22.68 1.59
N GLN A 172 38.27 -23.23 2.33
CA GLN A 172 38.53 -24.15 3.45
C GLN A 172 39.19 -25.45 2.98
N LEU A 173 38.77 -25.99 1.82
CA LEU A 173 39.38 -27.19 1.23
C LEU A 173 40.83 -26.95 0.74
N VAL A 174 41.22 -25.71 0.45
CA VAL A 174 42.51 -25.38 -0.17
C VAL A 174 43.59 -24.94 0.85
N TYR A 175 43.24 -24.65 2.11
CA TYR A 175 44.21 -24.35 3.18
C TYR A 175 44.68 -25.64 3.92
N PRO A 176 45.98 -25.79 4.25
CA PRO A 176 46.69 -27.04 3.93
C PRO A 176 47.03 -27.98 5.09
N GLY A 177 46.90 -29.28 4.80
CA GLY A 177 47.74 -30.35 5.37
C GLY A 177 48.59 -31.11 4.34
N VAL A 178 48.41 -30.92 3.02
CA VAL A 178 49.19 -31.63 1.99
C VAL A 178 49.44 -30.71 0.79
N MET A 179 50.55 -29.98 0.83
CA MET A 179 51.04 -29.12 -0.26
C MET A 179 52.19 -29.84 -0.98
N ASP A 180 51.95 -30.31 -2.20
CA ASP A 180 52.66 -29.81 -3.40
C ASP A 180 52.42 -30.70 -4.64
N GLY A 181 52.32 -32.03 -4.49
CA GLY A 181 52.17 -32.93 -5.64
C GLY A 181 50.72 -33.18 -6.09
N ILE A 182 49.78 -33.18 -5.15
CA ILE A 182 48.38 -33.56 -5.39
C ILE A 182 47.58 -32.39 -5.99
N LYS A 183 48.01 -31.14 -5.80
CA LYS A 183 47.29 -29.94 -6.23
C LYS A 183 47.03 -29.90 -7.74
N THR A 184 47.99 -30.29 -8.56
CA THR A 184 47.84 -30.27 -10.03
C THR A 184 46.88 -31.36 -10.51
N ILE A 185 46.93 -32.55 -9.88
CA ILE A 185 46.10 -33.69 -10.25
C ILE A 185 44.66 -33.48 -9.77
N THR A 186 44.43 -33.00 -8.55
CA THR A 186 43.07 -32.78 -8.02
C THR A 186 42.36 -31.63 -8.71
N MET A 187 43.05 -30.53 -9.05
CA MET A 187 42.47 -29.46 -9.88
C MET A 187 42.09 -29.96 -11.29
N GLN A 188 42.99 -30.71 -11.96
CA GLN A 188 42.69 -31.26 -13.29
C GLN A 188 41.56 -32.30 -13.24
N LEU A 189 41.52 -33.17 -12.23
CA LEU A 189 40.47 -34.19 -12.10
C LEU A 189 39.09 -33.59 -11.80
N LEU A 190 39.03 -32.51 -11.00
CA LEU A 190 37.75 -31.86 -10.68
C LEU A 190 37.19 -31.07 -11.86
N LEU A 191 38.06 -30.42 -12.65
CA LEU A 191 37.69 -29.73 -13.89
C LEU A 191 37.23 -30.70 -15.00
N LEU A 192 37.75 -31.94 -15.01
CA LEU A 192 37.39 -32.97 -15.99
C LEU A 192 36.11 -33.76 -15.66
N ARG A 193 35.58 -33.68 -14.42
CA ARG A 193 34.50 -34.58 -13.96
C ARG A 193 33.10 -33.99 -13.89
N THR A 194 32.92 -32.68 -14.04
CA THR A 194 31.58 -32.07 -13.92
C THR A 194 31.33 -31.01 -14.98
N PRO A 195 30.49 -31.28 -15.99
CA PRO A 195 30.11 -30.30 -17.01
C PRO A 195 29.38 -29.07 -16.41
N LEU A 196 28.83 -29.18 -15.19
CA LEU A 196 28.15 -28.09 -14.47
C LEU A 196 29.07 -26.94 -14.00
N ILE A 197 30.40 -27.15 -13.90
CA ILE A 197 31.32 -26.12 -13.40
C ILE A 197 31.93 -25.31 -14.55
N GLN A 198 31.94 -25.85 -15.78
CA GLN A 198 32.56 -25.21 -16.93
C GLN A 198 31.72 -24.02 -17.45
N ASP A 199 30.39 -24.12 -17.35
CA ASP A 199 29.47 -23.03 -17.69
C ASP A 199 29.42 -21.93 -16.62
N PHE A 200 29.88 -22.20 -15.39
CA PHE A 200 29.82 -21.25 -14.26
C PHE A 200 31.04 -20.30 -14.18
N LEU A 201 32.06 -20.54 -15.01
CA LEU A 201 33.29 -19.74 -15.05
C LEU A 201 33.40 -18.85 -16.31
N LEU A 202 32.40 -18.85 -17.19
CA LEU A 202 32.41 -18.09 -18.45
C LEU A 202 31.45 -16.88 -18.50
N ASP A 203 30.67 -16.61 -17.44
CA ASP A 203 29.84 -15.39 -17.30
C ASP A 203 30.08 -14.63 -15.98
#